data_AF-A0A522B6K4-F1
#
_entry.id   AF-A0A522B6K4-F1
#
_cell.length_a   1.000
_cell.length_b   1.000
_cell.length_c   1.000
_cell.angle_alpha   90.00
_cell.angle_beta   90.00
_cell.angle_gamma   90.00
#
_symmetry.space_group_name_H-M   'P 1'
#
loop_
_entity.id
_entity.type
_entity.pdbx_description
1 polymer ?
#
loop_
_entity_poly.entity_id
_entity_poly.type
_entity_poly.pdbx_seq_one_letter_code
_entity_poly.pdbx_strand_id
1 'polypeptide(L)'
;MHKAAAQRASQDGAQEIGGAAEDPGQQEFPGPCLAMLKTIPTAQLRTGMFIHDLGLSWWEHSFLRPRFPVDSPETLQRILATKAKTVVIDTTEGLDVADVDARPSPPNQASVPAQATQPVAAAPGPKIPVAVERAAKPAAPAKVSLQQELQVARKLVREARTAVQSAMADARTGRISSVPAIQGLAEGMVESAGRNPGALITLAGLKTKDDYTFMHCVAVGTFMIALGKQLGLNEDQLRDAGTAGLLHDVGKSRIPDSILNKPGKLTDDEFKVMRSHPQVGYDMLREAGYEDSAALEVVLHHHERLDGKGYPHGLCGPDLTTLARMGAVVDVYDAVTSDRSYHRAIPPTAALKMLLASANAHFDEPIVRAFLATVGIYPNGSLVKLQSGRLAVVIEQTPEKPLAPQVRVFYSTKSQMPITTMDLDLSQGGDTITGYEDPVKWGFELSKYTEAKL
;
A
#
# COMPACT_ATOMS: atom_id res chain seq x y z
N MET A 1 -63.10 -19.26 11.08
CA MET A 1 -63.33 -19.76 12.46
C MET A 1 -63.09 -21.26 12.48
N HIS A 2 -62.52 -21.82 13.56
CA HIS A 2 -62.66 -23.20 14.11
C HIS A 2 -62.77 -24.42 13.15
N LYS A 3 -62.10 -25.57 13.37
CA LYS A 3 -61.39 -26.24 14.50
C LYS A 3 -60.25 -27.10 13.88
N ALA A 4 -59.16 -27.55 14.52
CA ALA A 4 -58.93 -28.26 15.79
C ALA A 4 -59.54 -29.70 15.83
N ALA A 5 -58.93 -30.75 16.41
CA ALA A 5 -57.54 -30.96 16.84
C ALA A 5 -57.29 -32.46 17.16
N ALA A 6 -56.02 -32.89 17.11
CA ALA A 6 -55.44 -34.03 17.86
C ALA A 6 -56.04 -35.45 17.54
N GLN A 7 -55.61 -36.59 18.10
CA GLN A 7 -54.77 -36.93 19.28
C GLN A 7 -53.94 -38.22 19.07
N ARG A 8 -52.85 -38.34 19.86
CA ARG A 8 -52.22 -39.57 20.45
C ARG A 8 -51.73 -40.68 19.47
N ALA A 9 -50.53 -41.26 19.56
CA ALA A 9 -49.54 -41.58 20.61
C ALA A 9 -49.53 -43.08 20.99
N SER A 10 -48.35 -43.70 20.87
CA SER A 10 -47.94 -44.95 21.50
C SER A 10 -46.47 -44.81 21.87
N GLN A 11 -46.08 -45.32 23.03
CA GLN A 11 -44.68 -45.44 23.46
C GLN A 11 -44.23 -46.91 23.33
N ASP A 12 -43.05 -47.18 23.90
CA ASP A 12 -42.38 -48.47 24.10
C ASP A 12 -41.68 -49.06 22.86
N GLY A 13 -40.38 -49.41 22.89
CA GLY A 13 -39.37 -49.14 23.93
C GLY A 13 -38.32 -50.25 24.03
N ALA A 14 -37.04 -49.95 23.82
CA ALA A 14 -35.95 -50.90 24.04
C ALA A 14 -34.59 -50.24 24.31
N GLN A 15 -34.05 -50.54 25.49
CA GLN A 15 -32.64 -50.82 25.81
C GLN A 15 -31.51 -49.90 25.34
N GLU A 16 -30.77 -49.39 26.32
CA GLU A 16 -29.38 -48.97 26.17
C GLU A 16 -28.49 -50.14 25.73
N ILE A 17 -27.52 -49.87 24.85
CA ILE A 17 -26.29 -50.67 24.74
C ILE A 17 -25.13 -49.68 24.61
N GLY A 18 -24.26 -49.62 25.62
CA GLY A 18 -23.08 -48.77 25.60
C GLY A 18 -22.02 -49.32 24.64
N GLY A 19 -21.65 -48.54 23.63
CA GLY A 19 -20.52 -48.82 22.75
C GLY A 19 -19.70 -47.56 22.53
N ALA A 20 -18.48 -47.54 23.06
CA ALA A 20 -17.55 -46.43 22.85
C ALA A 20 -17.04 -46.47 21.40
N ALA A 21 -17.49 -45.53 20.58
CA ALA A 21 -16.86 -45.25 19.28
C ALA A 21 -15.72 -44.26 19.51
N GLU A 22 -14.49 -44.72 19.35
CA GLU A 22 -13.29 -43.87 19.42
C GLU A 22 -13.27 -42.95 18.19
N ASP A 23 -13.25 -41.63 18.40
CA ASP A 23 -13.17 -40.63 17.34
C ASP A 23 -11.76 -40.68 16.71
N PRO A 24 -11.61 -40.98 15.41
CA PRO A 24 -10.32 -41.36 14.82
C PRO A 24 -9.40 -40.16 14.60
N GLY A 25 -8.67 -39.81 15.66
CA GLY A 25 -7.43 -39.03 15.58
C GLY A 25 -7.63 -37.58 15.12
N GLN A 26 -7.90 -36.69 16.08
CA GLN A 26 -7.57 -35.28 15.90
C GLN A 26 -6.09 -35.18 15.50
N GLN A 27 -5.83 -34.77 14.26
CA GLN A 27 -4.47 -34.50 13.83
C GLN A 27 -3.99 -33.27 14.60
N GLU A 28 -3.06 -33.49 15.54
CA GLU A 28 -2.34 -32.43 16.20
C GLU A 28 -1.59 -31.62 15.13
N PHE A 29 -2.18 -30.50 14.70
CA PHE A 29 -1.45 -29.50 13.95
C PHE A 29 -0.26 -29.09 14.82
N PRO A 30 0.99 -29.19 14.32
CA PRO A 30 2.15 -28.80 15.11
C PRO A 30 1.96 -27.34 15.51
N GLY A 31 1.99 -27.08 16.83
CA GLY A 31 1.89 -25.73 17.38
C GLY A 31 2.93 -24.80 16.71
N PRO A 32 2.64 -23.49 16.60
CA PRO A 32 3.43 -22.57 15.80
C PRO A 32 4.91 -22.71 16.16
N CYS A 33 5.70 -23.20 15.20
CA CYS A 33 7.12 -23.43 15.41
C CYS A 33 7.76 -22.09 15.78
N LEU A 34 8.39 -22.03 16.97
CA LEU A 34 9.03 -20.82 17.45
C LEU A 34 10.22 -20.53 16.54
N ALA A 35 9.99 -19.67 15.55
CA ALA A 35 10.96 -19.30 14.53
C ALA A 35 12.28 -18.90 15.19
N MET A 36 13.31 -19.74 15.01
CA MET A 36 14.61 -19.56 15.64
C MET A 36 15.40 -18.53 14.82
N LEU A 37 15.04 -17.27 15.04
CA LEU A 37 15.64 -16.14 14.34
C LEU A 37 17.04 -15.86 14.87
N LYS A 38 18.02 -15.82 13.97
CA LYS A 38 19.44 -15.68 14.30
C LYS A 38 20.06 -14.57 13.49
N THR A 39 20.53 -13.51 14.16
CA THR A 39 21.30 -12.45 13.52
C THR A 39 22.72 -12.94 13.26
N ILE A 40 23.13 -12.97 11.99
CA ILE A 40 24.45 -13.41 11.55
C ILE A 40 25.17 -12.28 10.80
N PRO A 41 26.50 -12.16 10.86
CA PRO A 41 27.26 -11.34 9.91
C PRO A 41 26.99 -11.79 8.47
N THR A 42 26.80 -10.86 7.54
CA THR A 42 26.47 -11.19 6.13
C THR A 42 27.53 -12.05 5.45
N ALA A 43 28.78 -12.01 5.92
CA ALA A 43 29.88 -12.87 5.48
C ALA A 43 29.71 -14.36 5.85
N GLN A 44 28.74 -14.72 6.71
CA GLN A 44 28.39 -16.10 7.06
C GLN A 44 27.21 -16.63 6.23
N LEU A 45 26.63 -15.82 5.35
CA LEU A 45 25.48 -16.19 4.53
C LEU A 45 25.89 -17.17 3.42
N ARG A 46 25.13 -18.27 3.26
CA ARG A 46 25.32 -19.27 2.19
C ARG A 46 23.99 -19.64 1.52
N THR A 47 24.06 -20.15 0.29
CA THR A 47 22.93 -20.73 -0.43
C THR A 47 22.29 -21.84 0.42
N GLY A 48 20.95 -21.89 0.49
CA GLY A 48 20.19 -22.77 1.38
C GLY A 48 19.85 -22.17 2.76
N MET A 49 20.36 -20.99 3.11
CA MET A 49 19.86 -20.21 4.25
C MET A 49 18.54 -19.50 3.89
N PHE A 50 17.70 -19.21 4.88
CA PHE A 50 16.46 -18.47 4.69
C PHE A 50 16.55 -17.09 5.34
N ILE A 51 16.30 -16.02 4.57
CA ILE A 51 16.34 -14.62 5.07
C ILE A 51 14.98 -14.28 5.69
N HIS A 52 15.01 -13.88 6.97
CA HIS A 52 13.87 -13.31 7.68
C HIS A 52 13.85 -11.77 7.58
N ASP A 53 15.01 -11.13 7.72
CA ASP A 53 15.17 -9.67 7.68
C ASP A 53 16.60 -9.34 7.20
N LEU A 54 16.77 -8.33 6.33
CA LEU A 54 18.09 -7.92 5.85
C LEU A 54 18.77 -6.89 6.78
N GLY A 55 18.10 -6.43 7.85
CA GLY A 55 18.64 -5.41 8.76
C GLY A 55 18.80 -4.03 8.09
N LEU A 56 18.17 -3.84 6.93
CA LEU A 56 18.18 -2.63 6.12
C LEU A 56 16.74 -2.15 5.89
N SER A 57 16.59 -0.86 5.63
CA SER A 57 15.29 -0.23 5.39
C SER A 57 14.89 -0.32 3.91
N TRP A 58 13.59 -0.28 3.60
CA TRP A 58 13.10 -0.64 2.27
C TRP A 58 13.54 0.31 1.14
N TRP A 59 13.77 1.60 1.43
CA TRP A 59 14.37 2.56 0.50
C TRP A 59 15.84 2.27 0.14
N GLU A 60 16.50 1.32 0.81
CA GLU A 60 17.88 0.94 0.55
C GLU A 60 18.04 -0.16 -0.50
N HIS A 61 16.98 -0.86 -0.92
CA HIS A 61 17.11 -2.00 -1.85
C HIS A 61 15.89 -2.31 -2.72
N SER A 62 16.12 -2.83 -3.92
CA SER A 62 15.08 -3.22 -4.89
C SER A 62 14.71 -4.72 -4.80
N PHE A 63 14.47 -5.24 -3.60
CA PHE A 63 13.99 -6.62 -3.40
C PHE A 63 12.47 -6.67 -3.23
N LEU A 64 11.82 -7.62 -3.90
CA LEU A 64 10.36 -7.70 -4.04
C LEU A 64 9.65 -8.59 -3.00
N ARG A 65 10.36 -9.05 -1.95
CA ARG A 65 9.81 -9.86 -0.83
C ARG A 65 10.56 -9.55 0.47
N PRO A 66 9.88 -9.50 1.63
CA PRO A 66 10.53 -9.29 2.92
C PRO A 66 11.21 -10.56 3.48
N ARG A 67 10.65 -11.74 3.20
CA ARG A 67 11.16 -13.07 3.59
C ARG A 67 11.40 -13.90 2.33
N PHE A 68 12.56 -14.54 2.20
CA PHE A 68 12.90 -15.37 1.03
C PHE A 68 14.09 -16.33 1.26
N PRO A 69 14.11 -17.51 0.61
CA PRO A 69 15.27 -18.39 0.63
C PRO A 69 16.43 -17.81 -0.21
N VAL A 70 17.67 -18.06 0.20
CA VAL A 70 18.86 -17.90 -0.64
C VAL A 70 18.95 -19.13 -1.55
N ASP A 71 18.07 -19.15 -2.55
CA ASP A 71 17.85 -20.28 -3.46
C ASP A 71 18.98 -20.55 -4.46
N SER A 72 19.81 -19.54 -4.74
CA SER A 72 20.75 -19.54 -5.85
C SER A 72 22.03 -18.74 -5.54
N PRO A 73 23.17 -19.05 -6.18
CA PRO A 73 24.39 -18.23 -6.12
C PRO A 73 24.14 -16.78 -6.54
N GLU A 74 23.25 -16.53 -7.50
CA GLU A 74 22.87 -15.21 -7.98
C GLU A 74 22.10 -14.42 -6.91
N THR A 75 21.18 -15.06 -6.18
CA THR A 75 20.53 -14.46 -5.00
C THR A 75 21.56 -14.14 -3.91
N LEU A 76 22.49 -15.05 -3.62
CA LEU A 76 23.57 -14.81 -2.64
C LEU A 76 24.46 -13.62 -3.04
N GLN A 77 24.93 -13.56 -4.29
CA GLN A 77 25.73 -12.45 -4.80
C GLN A 77 24.99 -11.11 -4.73
N ARG A 78 23.66 -11.10 -4.98
CA ARG A 78 22.84 -9.89 -4.84
C ARG A 78 22.72 -9.41 -3.40
N ILE A 79 22.73 -10.30 -2.40
CA ILE A 79 22.74 -9.93 -0.98
C ILE A 79 24.14 -9.44 -0.56
N LEU A 80 25.21 -10.13 -0.98
CA LEU A 80 26.60 -9.73 -0.72
C LEU A 80 26.99 -8.39 -1.40
N ALA A 81 26.29 -8.01 -2.49
CA ALA A 81 26.39 -6.70 -3.12
C ALA A 81 25.69 -5.57 -2.31
N THR A 82 24.89 -5.91 -1.30
CA THR A 82 24.42 -4.93 -0.31
C THR A 82 25.48 -4.72 0.77
N LYS A 83 25.59 -3.50 1.31
CA LYS A 83 26.50 -3.20 2.44
C LYS A 83 25.91 -3.60 3.81
N ALA A 84 24.94 -4.51 3.85
CA ALA A 84 24.44 -5.07 5.10
C ALA A 84 25.61 -5.70 5.87
N LYS A 85 25.82 -5.29 7.12
CA LYS A 85 26.86 -5.90 7.99
C LYS A 85 26.36 -7.18 8.66
N THR A 86 25.05 -7.26 8.87
CA THR A 86 24.33 -8.35 9.53
C THR A 86 23.01 -8.59 8.84
N VAL A 87 22.56 -9.84 8.78
CA VAL A 87 21.23 -10.26 8.32
C VAL A 87 20.60 -11.20 9.35
N VAL A 88 19.27 -11.27 9.42
CA VAL A 88 18.55 -12.22 10.27
C VAL A 88 18.13 -13.40 9.42
N ILE A 89 18.64 -14.59 9.75
CA ILE A 89 18.18 -15.85 9.16
C ILE A 89 17.12 -16.51 10.03
N ASP A 90 16.22 -17.28 9.40
CA ASP A 90 15.31 -18.19 10.09
C ASP A 90 15.89 -19.61 10.02
N THR A 91 16.38 -20.13 11.15
CA THR A 91 16.97 -21.49 11.18
C THR A 91 15.92 -22.60 11.31
N THR A 92 14.62 -22.28 11.16
CA THR A 92 13.55 -23.27 11.01
C THR A 92 13.11 -23.42 9.55
N GLU A 93 13.30 -22.40 8.72
CA GLU A 93 13.00 -22.41 7.27
C GLU A 93 14.25 -22.57 6.38
N GLY A 94 15.47 -22.58 6.95
CA GLY A 94 16.72 -22.77 6.20
C GLY A 94 17.94 -23.14 7.06
N LEU A 95 19.09 -23.31 6.42
CA LEU A 95 20.35 -23.71 7.06
C LEU A 95 20.84 -22.72 8.13
N ASP A 96 21.41 -23.24 9.22
CA ASP A 96 22.19 -22.44 10.17
C ASP A 96 23.67 -22.31 9.72
N VAL A 97 24.43 -21.42 10.37
CA VAL A 97 25.88 -21.22 10.23
C VAL A 97 26.68 -22.44 10.68
N ALA A 98 26.20 -23.18 11.68
CA ALA A 98 26.89 -24.31 12.29
C ALA A 98 26.70 -25.61 11.48
N ASP A 99 27.31 -25.67 10.30
CA ASP A 99 27.57 -26.95 9.63
C ASP A 99 28.94 -26.87 8.91
N VAL A 100 29.98 -27.00 9.74
CA VAL A 100 31.40 -27.23 9.41
C VAL A 100 31.98 -28.05 10.57
N ASP A 101 32.47 -29.26 10.26
CA ASP A 101 33.12 -30.25 11.15
C ASP A 101 32.30 -30.83 12.32
N ALA A 102 32.63 -32.08 12.70
CA ALA A 102 31.72 -32.94 13.48
C ALA A 102 32.35 -33.59 14.74
N ARG A 103 31.65 -33.45 15.87
CA ARG A 103 31.76 -34.22 17.14
C ARG A 103 33.06 -34.03 17.97
N PRO A 104 33.10 -34.44 19.26
CA PRO A 104 32.02 -34.93 20.14
C PRO A 104 31.78 -34.10 21.42
N SER A 105 30.65 -34.35 22.11
CA SER A 105 30.29 -33.73 23.40
C SER A 105 30.94 -34.41 24.62
N PRO A 106 31.12 -33.68 25.73
CA PRO A 106 30.92 -34.22 27.08
C PRO A 106 29.99 -33.27 27.91
N PRO A 107 29.73 -33.45 29.23
CA PRO A 107 28.45 -34.03 29.64
C PRO A 107 27.57 -33.20 30.61
N ASN A 108 26.28 -33.57 30.60
CA ASN A 108 25.17 -33.20 31.49
C ASN A 108 25.50 -32.92 32.98
N GLN A 109 24.90 -31.85 33.55
CA GLN A 109 24.54 -31.82 34.98
C GLN A 109 23.42 -30.81 35.35
N ALA A 110 22.56 -31.24 36.28
CA ALA A 110 21.71 -30.44 37.20
C ALA A 110 20.57 -29.54 36.67
N SER A 111 19.37 -30.14 36.52
CA SER A 111 18.10 -29.49 36.94
C SER A 111 18.06 -29.36 38.49
N VAL A 112 17.20 -28.62 39.21
CA VAL A 112 15.72 -28.42 39.25
C VAL A 112 15.46 -27.20 40.21
N PRO A 113 14.34 -26.42 40.23
CA PRO A 113 13.10 -26.36 39.42
C PRO A 113 12.77 -24.97 38.79
N ALA A 114 11.68 -24.90 38.01
CA ALA A 114 10.95 -23.65 37.75
C ALA A 114 9.85 -23.40 38.80
N GLN A 115 9.53 -22.13 39.10
CA GLN A 115 8.31 -21.74 39.80
C GLN A 115 7.20 -21.40 38.80
N ALA A 116 5.96 -21.77 39.11
CA ALA A 116 4.81 -21.54 38.24
C ALA A 116 4.06 -20.24 38.59
N THR A 117 3.77 -19.43 37.58
CA THR A 117 2.74 -18.39 37.61
C THR A 117 1.76 -18.64 36.47
N GLN A 118 0.46 -18.50 36.74
CA GLN A 118 -0.61 -18.95 35.85
C GLN A 118 -0.82 -18.02 34.63
N PRO A 119 -1.46 -18.51 33.54
CA PRO A 119 -1.83 -17.67 32.41
C PRO A 119 -2.93 -16.67 32.82
N VAL A 120 -2.73 -15.39 32.54
CA VAL A 120 -3.81 -14.40 32.57
C VAL A 120 -4.66 -14.59 31.30
N ALA A 121 -5.98 -14.62 31.46
CA ALA A 121 -6.89 -14.97 30.37
C ALA A 121 -6.86 -13.97 29.21
N ALA A 122 -6.94 -14.47 27.98
CA ALA A 122 -7.03 -13.64 26.78
C ALA A 122 -8.37 -12.89 26.75
N ALA A 123 -8.32 -11.56 26.84
CA ALA A 123 -9.47 -10.71 26.58
C ALA A 123 -9.78 -10.68 25.07
N PRO A 124 -11.05 -10.74 24.64
CA PRO A 124 -11.41 -10.69 23.22
C PRO A 124 -11.10 -9.31 22.64
N GLY A 125 -10.34 -9.27 21.55
CA GLY A 125 -10.01 -8.03 20.85
C GLY A 125 -11.27 -7.29 20.34
N PRO A 126 -11.19 -5.95 20.19
CA PRO A 126 -12.35 -5.14 19.82
C PRO A 126 -12.87 -5.51 18.43
N LYS A 127 -14.16 -5.86 18.36
CA LYS A 127 -14.85 -6.16 17.09
C LYS A 127 -15.02 -4.86 16.31
N ILE A 128 -14.51 -4.81 15.08
CA ILE A 128 -14.74 -3.70 14.14
C ILE A 128 -16.25 -3.61 13.84
N PRO A 129 -16.95 -2.52 14.17
CA PRO A 129 -18.34 -2.35 13.80
C PRO A 129 -18.45 -1.83 12.36
N VAL A 130 -18.43 -2.75 11.39
CA VAL A 130 -18.69 -2.43 9.97
C VAL A 130 -20.19 -2.24 9.75
N ALA A 131 -20.73 -1.15 10.31
CA ALA A 131 -22.14 -0.77 10.23
C ALA A 131 -22.30 0.76 10.35
N VAL A 132 -21.83 1.51 9.34
CA VAL A 132 -22.18 2.93 9.21
C VAL A 132 -23.59 3.01 8.64
N GLU A 133 -24.54 3.47 9.46
CA GLU A 133 -25.94 3.62 9.03
C GLU A 133 -26.05 4.69 7.94
N ARG A 134 -26.64 4.31 6.80
CA ARG A 134 -26.54 5.05 5.55
C ARG A 134 -27.56 6.20 5.48
N ALA A 135 -27.25 7.30 6.17
CA ALA A 135 -28.04 8.53 6.14
C ALA A 135 -28.36 8.98 4.70
N ALA A 136 -29.55 9.57 4.53
CA ALA A 136 -30.06 9.96 3.21
C ALA A 136 -29.16 11.04 2.58
N LYS A 137 -28.56 10.71 1.43
CA LYS A 137 -27.55 11.56 0.80
C LYS A 137 -28.20 12.77 0.10
N PRO A 138 -27.56 13.96 0.12
CA PRO A 138 -27.83 15.02 -0.85
C PRO A 138 -27.78 14.49 -2.30
N ALA A 139 -28.49 15.15 -3.22
CA ALA A 139 -28.50 14.76 -4.62
C ALA A 139 -27.07 14.73 -5.18
N ALA A 140 -26.61 13.55 -5.61
CA ALA A 140 -25.25 13.39 -6.11
C ALA A 140 -25.02 14.30 -7.33
N PRO A 141 -23.85 14.98 -7.44
CA PRO A 141 -23.57 15.85 -8.56
C PRO A 141 -23.65 15.06 -9.87
N ALA A 142 -24.18 15.70 -10.92
CA ALA A 142 -24.35 15.06 -12.22
C ALA A 142 -23.01 14.49 -12.71
N LYS A 143 -22.97 13.20 -13.03
CA LYS A 143 -21.78 12.57 -13.63
C LYS A 143 -21.47 13.24 -14.97
N VAL A 144 -20.21 13.64 -15.17
CA VAL A 144 -19.75 14.23 -16.43
C VAL A 144 -18.70 13.33 -17.10
N SER A 145 -18.49 13.52 -18.41
CA SER A 145 -17.48 12.75 -19.15
C SER A 145 -16.07 13.03 -18.63
N LEU A 146 -15.18 12.03 -18.74
CA LEU A 146 -13.77 12.17 -18.35
C LEU A 146 -13.10 13.35 -19.06
N GLN A 147 -13.37 13.56 -20.34
CA GLN A 147 -12.82 14.68 -21.13
C GLN A 147 -13.22 16.06 -20.58
N GLN A 148 -14.43 16.18 -20.02
CA GLN A 148 -14.92 17.44 -19.41
C GLN A 148 -14.29 17.65 -18.02
N GLU A 149 -14.37 16.66 -17.13
CA GLU A 149 -13.81 16.81 -15.77
C GLU A 149 -12.28 16.94 -15.80
N LEU A 150 -11.58 16.35 -16.78
CA LEU A 150 -10.13 16.51 -16.94
C LEU A 150 -9.69 17.98 -17.02
N GLN A 151 -10.51 18.90 -17.55
CA GLN A 151 -10.17 20.32 -17.58
C GLN A 151 -10.28 20.98 -16.19
N VAL A 152 -11.31 20.59 -15.41
CA VAL A 152 -11.49 21.03 -14.03
C VAL A 152 -10.40 20.45 -13.13
N ALA A 153 -10.14 19.15 -13.25
CA ALA A 153 -9.08 18.44 -12.52
C ALA A 153 -7.68 18.98 -12.89
N ARG A 154 -7.40 19.33 -14.16
CA ARG A 154 -6.15 20.02 -14.56
C ARG A 154 -6.00 21.39 -13.90
N LYS A 155 -7.10 22.12 -13.69
CA LYS A 155 -7.07 23.40 -12.94
C LYS A 155 -6.74 23.13 -11.47
N LEU A 156 -7.51 22.27 -10.81
CA LEU A 156 -7.35 21.91 -9.39
C LEU A 156 -5.94 21.41 -9.08
N VAL A 157 -5.35 20.54 -9.92
CA VAL A 157 -3.99 20.01 -9.72
C VAL A 157 -2.91 21.10 -9.78
N ARG A 158 -3.06 22.12 -10.64
CA ARG A 158 -2.12 23.26 -10.69
C ARG A 158 -2.27 24.17 -9.47
N GLU A 159 -3.50 24.42 -9.05
CA GLU A 159 -3.79 25.24 -7.86
C GLU A 159 -3.32 24.52 -6.58
N ALA A 160 -3.53 23.21 -6.47
CA ALA A 160 -3.02 22.37 -5.40
C ALA A 160 -1.48 22.35 -5.33
N ARG A 161 -0.77 22.21 -6.47
CA ARG A 161 0.71 22.35 -6.50
C ARG A 161 1.15 23.70 -5.94
N THR A 162 0.48 24.78 -6.35
CA THR A 162 0.79 26.15 -5.93
C THR A 162 0.53 26.36 -4.44
N ALA A 163 -0.59 25.81 -3.93
CA ALA A 163 -0.95 25.86 -2.53
C ALA A 163 0.00 25.02 -1.64
N VAL A 164 0.41 23.82 -2.07
CA VAL A 164 1.37 22.98 -1.32
C VAL A 164 2.75 23.64 -1.26
N GLN A 165 3.22 24.20 -2.38
CA GLN A 165 4.46 24.99 -2.41
C GLN A 165 4.39 26.20 -1.47
N SER A 166 3.22 26.86 -1.40
CA SER A 166 2.98 27.97 -0.49
C SER A 166 2.93 27.52 0.97
N ALA A 167 2.32 26.37 1.28
CA ALA A 167 2.25 25.79 2.62
C ALA A 167 3.63 25.39 3.16
N MET A 168 4.48 24.77 2.32
CA MET A 168 5.86 24.47 2.69
C MET A 168 6.69 25.74 2.91
N ALA A 169 6.46 26.82 2.14
CA ALA A 169 7.14 28.11 2.34
C ALA A 169 6.65 28.85 3.60
N ASP A 170 5.33 28.90 3.83
CA ASP A 170 4.70 29.53 5.00
C ASP A 170 5.12 28.81 6.29
N ALA A 171 5.04 27.48 6.33
CA ALA A 171 5.41 26.68 7.50
C ALA A 171 6.91 26.83 7.83
N ARG A 172 7.80 26.94 6.82
CA ARG A 172 9.23 27.26 7.04
C ARG A 172 9.44 28.62 7.72
N THR A 173 8.43 29.50 7.73
CA THR A 173 8.40 30.78 8.43
C THR A 173 7.44 30.83 9.64
N GLY A 174 6.90 29.70 10.09
CA GLY A 174 5.98 29.64 11.23
C GLY A 174 4.59 30.22 10.94
N ARG A 175 4.09 30.08 9.71
CA ARG A 175 2.78 30.59 9.27
C ARG A 175 1.96 29.46 8.63
N ILE A 176 0.63 29.59 8.67
CA ILE A 176 -0.35 28.72 7.98
C ILE A 176 -1.31 29.50 7.06
N SER A 177 -0.90 30.67 6.56
CA SER A 177 -1.74 31.54 5.71
C SER A 177 -2.31 30.86 4.46
N SER A 178 -1.66 29.81 3.97
CA SER A 178 -2.08 28.98 2.83
C SER A 178 -2.91 27.74 3.19
N VAL A 179 -3.03 27.36 4.47
CA VAL A 179 -3.79 26.14 4.88
C VAL A 179 -5.29 26.24 4.56
N PRO A 180 -6.00 27.38 4.74
CA PRO A 180 -7.37 27.52 4.28
C PRO A 180 -7.53 27.31 2.76
N ALA A 181 -6.50 27.66 1.97
CA ALA A 181 -6.50 27.39 0.52
C ALA A 181 -6.30 25.89 0.22
N ILE A 182 -5.46 25.18 0.99
CA ILE A 182 -5.35 23.70 0.92
C ILE A 182 -6.70 23.04 1.21
N GLN A 183 -7.40 23.48 2.26
CA GLN A 183 -8.70 22.91 2.65
C GLN A 183 -9.78 23.14 1.58
N GLY A 184 -9.88 24.36 1.02
CA GLY A 184 -10.78 24.64 -0.11
C GLY A 184 -10.42 23.91 -1.41
N LEU A 185 -9.13 23.59 -1.61
CA LEU A 185 -8.69 22.76 -2.74
C LEU A 185 -8.99 21.27 -2.51
N ALA A 186 -8.87 20.77 -1.29
CA ALA A 186 -9.34 19.44 -0.93
C ALA A 186 -10.85 19.30 -1.17
N GLU A 187 -11.66 20.31 -0.80
CA GLU A 187 -13.09 20.38 -1.11
C GLU A 187 -13.37 20.30 -2.62
N GLY A 188 -12.73 21.17 -3.44
CA GLY A 188 -12.87 21.12 -4.89
C GLY A 188 -12.42 19.79 -5.52
N MET A 189 -11.42 19.13 -4.93
CA MET A 189 -10.99 17.78 -5.33
C MET A 189 -12.00 16.70 -4.94
N VAL A 190 -12.65 16.81 -3.78
CA VAL A 190 -13.76 15.91 -3.36
C VAL A 190 -14.95 16.06 -4.30
N GLU A 191 -15.34 17.28 -4.67
CA GLU A 191 -16.39 17.49 -5.70
C GLU A 191 -16.01 16.88 -7.06
N SER A 192 -14.76 17.07 -7.49
CA SER A 192 -14.27 16.61 -8.79
C SER A 192 -14.25 15.08 -8.87
N ALA A 193 -13.73 14.42 -7.82
CA ALA A 193 -13.87 12.99 -7.62
C ALA A 193 -15.35 12.57 -7.49
N GLY A 194 -16.22 13.45 -7.00
CA GLY A 194 -17.69 13.37 -7.02
C GLY A 194 -18.25 13.19 -8.43
N ARG A 195 -17.93 14.13 -9.33
CA ARG A 195 -18.40 14.19 -10.73
C ARG A 195 -17.77 13.11 -11.63
N ASN A 196 -16.46 12.88 -11.52
CA ASN A 196 -15.76 11.79 -12.21
C ASN A 196 -14.52 11.32 -11.41
N PRO A 197 -14.57 10.14 -10.74
CA PRO A 197 -13.43 9.61 -9.97
C PRO A 197 -12.14 9.41 -10.78
N GLY A 198 -12.25 9.10 -12.07
CA GLY A 198 -11.10 8.80 -12.92
C GLY A 198 -10.28 10.03 -13.31
N ALA A 199 -10.87 11.23 -13.30
CA ALA A 199 -10.23 12.45 -13.79
C ALA A 199 -9.00 12.85 -12.97
N LEU A 200 -9.16 12.96 -11.64
CA LEU A 200 -8.03 13.29 -10.75
C LEU A 200 -7.00 12.15 -10.69
N ILE A 201 -7.43 10.88 -10.60
CA ILE A 201 -6.53 9.71 -10.58
C ILE A 201 -5.64 9.67 -11.84
N THR A 202 -6.22 9.98 -13.00
CA THR A 202 -5.47 10.00 -14.27
C THR A 202 -4.40 11.10 -14.28
N LEU A 203 -4.69 12.27 -13.70
CA LEU A 203 -3.70 13.35 -13.60
C LEU A 203 -2.65 13.11 -12.52
N ALA A 204 -3.02 12.46 -11.41
CA ALA A 204 -2.08 12.03 -10.38
C ALA A 204 -1.03 11.06 -10.94
N GLY A 205 -1.39 10.22 -11.92
CA GLY A 205 -0.45 9.34 -12.63
C GLY A 205 0.39 10.01 -13.73
N LEU A 206 0.09 11.26 -14.13
CA LEU A 206 0.74 11.96 -15.25
C LEU A 206 1.69 13.06 -14.75
N LYS A 207 2.82 12.65 -14.15
CA LYS A 207 3.83 13.55 -13.58
C LYS A 207 5.03 13.76 -14.51
N THR A 208 5.53 14.98 -14.52
CA THR A 208 6.85 15.34 -15.08
C THR A 208 7.93 15.27 -14.00
N LYS A 209 9.20 15.22 -14.41
CA LYS A 209 10.34 15.04 -13.50
C LYS A 209 10.60 16.25 -12.58
N ASP A 210 10.27 17.44 -13.08
CA ASP A 210 10.44 18.71 -12.37
C ASP A 210 9.26 18.93 -11.40
N ASP A 211 9.56 19.44 -10.19
CA ASP A 211 8.65 19.61 -9.05
C ASP A 211 8.03 18.31 -8.46
N TYR A 212 8.83 17.24 -8.39
CA TYR A 212 8.40 15.95 -7.83
C TYR A 212 7.67 16.08 -6.46
N THR A 213 8.28 16.75 -5.47
CA THR A 213 7.76 16.77 -4.09
C THR A 213 6.38 17.40 -3.98
N PHE A 214 6.11 18.49 -4.71
CA PHE A 214 4.77 19.12 -4.69
C PHE A 214 3.74 18.24 -5.44
N MET A 215 4.13 17.64 -6.57
CA MET A 215 3.28 16.72 -7.32
C MET A 215 3.06 15.36 -6.62
N HIS A 216 3.92 15.00 -5.66
CA HIS A 216 3.74 13.88 -4.74
C HIS A 216 2.58 14.18 -3.78
N CYS A 217 2.63 15.29 -3.02
CA CYS A 217 1.55 15.69 -2.11
C CYS A 217 0.18 15.82 -2.81
N VAL A 218 0.12 16.41 -4.01
CA VAL A 218 -1.14 16.53 -4.78
C VAL A 218 -1.71 15.17 -5.18
N ALA A 219 -0.85 14.21 -5.54
CA ALA A 219 -1.28 12.85 -5.84
C ALA A 219 -1.67 12.06 -4.58
N VAL A 220 -0.95 12.22 -3.47
CA VAL A 220 -1.29 11.60 -2.18
C VAL A 220 -2.65 12.11 -1.69
N GLY A 221 -2.92 13.42 -1.73
CA GLY A 221 -4.25 13.98 -1.46
C GLY A 221 -5.34 13.46 -2.40
N THR A 222 -5.05 13.33 -3.70
CA THR A 222 -5.97 12.73 -4.69
C THR A 222 -6.33 11.29 -4.35
N PHE A 223 -5.33 10.46 -4.08
CA PHE A 223 -5.51 9.04 -3.77
C PHE A 223 -6.14 8.83 -2.40
N MET A 224 -5.86 9.68 -1.41
CA MET A 224 -6.53 9.69 -0.10
C MET A 224 -8.03 9.94 -0.21
N ILE A 225 -8.45 10.95 -1.00
CA ILE A 225 -9.87 11.20 -1.31
C ILE A 225 -10.51 9.99 -2.00
N ALA A 226 -9.85 9.44 -3.03
CA ALA A 226 -10.38 8.33 -3.79
C ALA A 226 -10.52 7.04 -2.94
N LEU A 227 -9.52 6.75 -2.11
CA LEU A 227 -9.49 5.61 -1.19
C LEU A 227 -10.52 5.77 -0.07
N GLY A 228 -10.62 6.96 0.52
CA GLY A 228 -11.66 7.28 1.50
C GLY A 228 -13.07 7.08 0.94
N LYS A 229 -13.28 7.48 -0.32
CA LYS A 229 -14.56 7.31 -1.01
C LYS A 229 -14.88 5.84 -1.30
N GLN A 230 -13.86 5.03 -1.60
CA GLN A 230 -14.00 3.58 -1.76
C GLN A 230 -14.24 2.85 -0.42
N LEU A 231 -13.72 3.39 0.69
CA LEU A 231 -13.97 2.92 2.07
C LEU A 231 -15.30 3.43 2.66
N GLY A 232 -16.01 4.32 1.95
CA GLY A 232 -17.32 4.83 2.38
C GLY A 232 -17.28 6.00 3.37
N LEU A 233 -16.15 6.72 3.47
CA LEU A 233 -16.04 7.93 4.28
C LEU A 233 -17.05 9.01 3.84
N ASN A 234 -17.52 9.81 4.80
CA ASN A 234 -18.43 10.93 4.55
C ASN A 234 -17.70 12.14 3.94
N GLU A 235 -18.45 13.13 3.44
CA GLU A 235 -17.84 14.24 2.68
C GLU A 235 -16.92 15.15 3.51
N ASP A 236 -17.07 15.17 4.84
CA ASP A 236 -16.16 15.87 5.76
C ASP A 236 -14.84 15.10 5.89
N GLN A 237 -14.93 13.81 6.22
CA GLN A 237 -13.79 12.89 6.28
C GLN A 237 -13.00 12.79 4.96
N LEU A 238 -13.64 13.06 3.82
CA LEU A 238 -12.97 13.15 2.52
C LEU A 238 -12.18 14.47 2.36
N ARG A 239 -12.69 15.61 2.88
CA ARG A 239 -11.93 16.87 2.91
C ARG A 239 -10.75 16.76 3.88
N ASP A 240 -10.94 16.09 5.02
CA ASP A 240 -9.88 15.77 5.98
C ASP A 240 -8.80 14.90 5.31
N ALA A 241 -9.18 13.79 4.67
CA ALA A 241 -8.26 12.90 3.97
C ALA A 241 -7.49 13.59 2.83
N GLY A 242 -8.15 14.48 2.08
CA GLY A 242 -7.52 15.29 1.04
C GLY A 242 -6.51 16.30 1.60
N THR A 243 -6.90 17.04 2.64
CA THR A 243 -6.06 18.02 3.36
C THR A 243 -4.85 17.33 3.98
N ALA A 244 -5.07 16.20 4.66
CA ALA A 244 -4.04 15.33 5.21
C ALA A 244 -3.02 14.90 4.15
N GLY A 245 -3.47 14.39 3.01
CA GLY A 245 -2.58 13.97 1.92
C GLY A 245 -1.83 15.13 1.25
N LEU A 246 -2.42 16.33 1.20
CA LEU A 246 -1.75 17.54 0.72
C LEU A 246 -0.70 18.10 1.70
N LEU A 247 -0.88 17.87 3.02
CA LEU A 247 0.00 18.40 4.07
C LEU A 247 1.01 17.39 4.64
N HIS A 248 0.85 16.08 4.41
CA HIS A 248 1.62 15.03 5.09
C HIS A 248 3.13 15.29 5.10
N ASP A 249 3.64 15.88 4.01
CA ASP A 249 5.05 16.06 3.74
C ASP A 249 5.62 17.43 4.14
N VAL A 250 4.82 18.29 4.79
CA VAL A 250 5.17 19.71 5.04
C VAL A 250 6.49 19.88 5.83
N GLY A 251 6.83 18.93 6.70
CA GLY A 251 8.09 18.92 7.45
C GLY A 251 9.34 18.76 6.58
N LYS A 252 9.24 18.25 5.35
CA LYS A 252 10.37 18.19 4.41
C LYS A 252 10.91 19.59 4.04
N SER A 253 10.12 20.65 4.25
CA SER A 253 10.57 22.06 4.13
C SER A 253 11.66 22.51 5.13
N ARG A 254 11.95 21.70 6.17
CA ARG A 254 13.06 21.88 7.12
C ARG A 254 14.26 20.97 6.86
N ILE A 255 14.12 19.95 6.01
CA ILE A 255 15.20 19.02 5.70
C ILE A 255 16.22 19.74 4.79
N PRO A 256 17.54 19.70 5.07
CA PRO A 256 18.54 20.36 4.24
C PRO A 256 18.48 19.90 2.79
N ASP A 257 18.57 20.83 1.82
CA ASP A 257 18.51 20.53 0.39
C ASP A 257 19.55 19.49 -0.08
N SER A 258 20.72 19.46 0.57
CA SER A 258 21.79 18.48 0.33
C SER A 258 21.43 17.05 0.72
N ILE A 259 20.44 16.87 1.61
CA ILE A 259 19.88 15.59 2.01
C ILE A 259 18.62 15.31 1.17
N LEU A 260 17.70 16.28 1.09
CA LEU A 260 16.42 16.15 0.40
C LEU A 260 16.56 15.83 -1.09
N ASN A 261 17.52 16.47 -1.77
CA ASN A 261 17.75 16.35 -3.21
C ASN A 261 18.99 15.49 -3.56
N LYS A 262 19.51 14.69 -2.61
CA LYS A 262 20.76 13.95 -2.80
C LYS A 262 20.66 12.97 -4.00
N PRO A 263 21.57 13.03 -5.00
CA PRO A 263 21.54 12.14 -6.16
C PRO A 263 22.18 10.77 -5.83
N GLY A 264 21.60 10.04 -4.86
CA GLY A 264 22.10 8.75 -4.40
C GLY A 264 21.51 8.35 -3.05
N LYS A 265 22.02 7.26 -2.46
CA LYS A 265 21.57 6.83 -1.12
C LYS A 265 21.98 7.84 -0.04
N LEU A 266 21.11 8.00 0.95
CA LEU A 266 21.45 8.66 2.21
C LEU A 266 22.40 7.78 3.04
N THR A 267 23.22 8.39 3.88
CA THR A 267 23.92 7.71 4.98
C THR A 267 22.99 7.55 6.18
N ASP A 268 23.37 6.70 7.15
CA ASP A 268 22.64 6.45 8.39
C ASP A 268 22.25 7.75 9.13
N ASP A 269 23.12 8.76 9.13
CA ASP A 269 22.90 10.06 9.79
C ASP A 269 22.04 11.02 8.96
N GLU A 270 22.27 11.11 7.65
CA GLU A 270 21.38 11.84 6.74
C GLU A 270 19.96 11.25 6.75
N PHE A 271 19.85 9.93 6.93
CA PHE A 271 18.59 9.22 7.03
C PHE A 271 17.90 9.43 8.38
N LYS A 272 18.63 9.55 9.50
CA LYS A 272 18.05 10.03 10.78
C LYS A 272 17.46 11.42 10.65
N VAL A 273 18.14 12.33 9.93
CA VAL A 273 17.59 13.67 9.63
C VAL A 273 16.35 13.55 8.75
N MET A 274 16.37 12.76 7.67
CA MET A 274 15.17 12.53 6.85
C MET A 274 14.00 11.96 7.67
N ARG A 275 14.25 11.06 8.63
CA ARG A 275 13.20 10.49 9.51
C ARG A 275 12.53 11.48 10.45
N SER A 276 13.06 12.69 10.65
CA SER A 276 12.42 13.67 11.55
C SER A 276 11.25 14.42 10.92
N HIS A 277 11.10 14.40 9.58
CA HIS A 277 10.10 15.22 8.89
C HIS A 277 8.63 15.01 9.33
N PRO A 278 8.15 13.83 9.77
CA PRO A 278 6.77 13.69 10.26
C PRO A 278 6.55 14.48 11.56
N GLN A 279 7.46 14.34 12.52
CA GLN A 279 7.43 15.08 13.79
C GLN A 279 7.61 16.58 13.54
N VAL A 280 8.60 16.96 12.75
CA VAL A 280 8.86 18.38 12.41
C VAL A 280 7.68 19.01 11.66
N GLY A 281 6.99 18.26 10.79
CA GLY A 281 5.79 18.71 10.11
C GLY A 281 4.61 18.92 11.06
N TYR A 282 4.40 17.97 11.98
CA TYR A 282 3.40 18.10 13.05
C TYR A 282 3.69 19.33 13.93
N ASP A 283 4.92 19.45 14.44
CA ASP A 283 5.34 20.54 15.32
C ASP A 283 5.11 21.90 14.65
N MET A 284 5.53 22.06 13.39
CA MET A 284 5.35 23.29 12.62
C MET A 284 3.87 23.67 12.39
N LEU A 285 2.99 22.69 12.19
CA LEU A 285 1.56 22.92 12.06
C LEU A 285 0.95 23.33 13.42
N ARG A 286 1.35 22.69 14.53
CA ARG A 286 0.90 23.03 15.88
C ARG A 286 1.39 24.41 16.32
N GLU A 287 2.66 24.73 16.14
CA GLU A 287 3.27 26.05 16.45
C GLU A 287 2.54 27.19 15.75
N ALA A 288 2.13 26.98 14.50
CA ALA A 288 1.43 27.98 13.70
C ALA A 288 -0.11 27.99 13.92
N GLY A 289 -0.64 27.17 14.84
CA GLY A 289 -2.04 27.21 15.28
C GLY A 289 -3.02 26.31 14.50
N TYR A 290 -2.53 25.24 13.87
CA TYR A 290 -3.40 24.23 13.24
C TYR A 290 -3.87 23.19 14.27
N GLU A 291 -5.18 22.90 14.29
CA GLU A 291 -5.82 22.07 15.32
C GLU A 291 -6.61 20.86 14.79
N ASP A 292 -6.71 20.71 13.46
CA ASP A 292 -7.33 19.55 12.81
C ASP A 292 -6.49 18.29 13.06
N SER A 293 -6.99 17.45 13.97
CA SER A 293 -6.35 16.20 14.36
C SER A 293 -6.28 15.19 13.22
N ALA A 294 -7.26 15.15 12.31
CA ALA A 294 -7.30 14.16 11.24
C ALA A 294 -6.14 14.34 10.25
N ALA A 295 -5.80 15.59 9.90
CA ALA A 295 -4.63 15.88 9.08
C ALA A 295 -3.31 15.77 9.87
N LEU A 296 -3.27 16.23 11.13
CA LEU A 296 -2.07 16.14 11.99
C LEU A 296 -1.63 14.68 12.22
N GLU A 297 -2.56 13.76 12.44
CA GLU A 297 -2.31 12.32 12.61
C GLU A 297 -1.62 11.71 11.37
N VAL A 298 -2.03 12.10 10.16
CA VAL A 298 -1.39 11.63 8.93
C VAL A 298 -0.01 12.25 8.74
N VAL A 299 0.14 13.55 8.99
CA VAL A 299 1.45 14.23 8.95
C VAL A 299 2.45 13.52 9.87
N LEU A 300 2.02 13.13 11.07
CA LEU A 300 2.87 12.48 12.07
C LEU A 300 3.10 10.99 11.81
N HIS A 301 2.11 10.24 11.31
CA HIS A 301 2.13 8.77 11.31
C HIS A 301 2.02 8.07 9.94
N HIS A 302 2.07 8.78 8.80
CA HIS A 302 2.09 8.15 7.46
C HIS A 302 3.31 7.25 7.18
N HIS A 303 4.33 7.26 8.04
CA HIS A 303 5.49 6.35 7.98
C HIS A 303 5.52 5.29 9.09
N GLU A 304 4.43 5.18 9.86
CA GLU A 304 4.23 4.05 10.78
C GLU A 304 3.80 2.77 10.04
N ARG A 305 3.92 1.62 10.71
CA ARG A 305 3.70 0.28 10.15
C ARG A 305 2.93 -0.58 11.12
N LEU A 306 2.07 -1.48 10.63
CA LEU A 306 1.28 -2.33 11.53
C LEU A 306 2.13 -3.18 12.50
N ASP A 307 3.35 -3.56 12.08
CA ASP A 307 4.32 -4.32 12.86
C ASP A 307 5.21 -3.51 13.83
N GLY A 308 4.91 -2.22 14.04
CA GLY A 308 5.65 -1.35 14.96
C GLY A 308 7.08 -0.99 14.53
N LYS A 309 7.57 -1.50 13.39
CA LYS A 309 8.89 -1.14 12.81
C LYS A 309 8.87 0.21 12.08
N GLY A 310 7.90 1.06 12.38
CA GLY A 310 7.66 2.36 11.77
C GLY A 310 8.47 3.51 12.36
N TYR A 311 8.06 4.74 12.04
CA TYR A 311 8.55 5.97 12.68
C TYR A 311 7.53 7.11 12.52
N PRO A 312 7.52 8.13 13.40
CA PRO A 312 8.55 8.48 14.41
C PRO A 312 8.51 7.68 15.72
N HIS A 313 7.39 7.08 16.11
CA HIS A 313 7.17 6.51 17.44
C HIS A 313 7.16 4.97 17.47
N GLY A 314 6.94 4.30 16.33
CA GLY A 314 6.90 2.84 16.25
C GLY A 314 5.54 2.26 16.67
N LEU A 315 4.46 2.94 16.32
CA LEU A 315 3.09 2.56 16.67
C LEU A 315 2.66 1.28 15.96
N CYS A 316 1.89 0.43 16.65
CA CYS A 316 1.33 -0.79 16.09
C CYS A 316 -0.04 -0.54 15.44
N GLY A 317 -0.51 -1.48 14.63
CA GLY A 317 -1.76 -1.35 13.87
C GLY A 317 -3.02 -0.89 14.63
N PRO A 318 -3.28 -1.30 15.89
CA PRO A 318 -4.42 -0.82 16.68
C PRO A 318 -4.32 0.64 17.10
N ASP A 319 -3.10 1.16 17.26
CA ASP A 319 -2.82 2.53 17.74
C ASP A 319 -2.87 3.56 16.59
N LEU A 320 -2.91 3.08 15.34
CA LEU A 320 -2.92 3.92 14.14
C LEU A 320 -4.33 4.22 13.65
N THR A 321 -4.63 5.51 13.46
CA THR A 321 -5.89 5.97 12.84
C THR A 321 -6.06 5.39 11.43
N THR A 322 -7.31 5.24 10.99
CA THR A 322 -7.63 4.76 9.62
C THR A 322 -7.00 5.66 8.56
N LEU A 323 -6.96 6.99 8.79
CA LEU A 323 -6.33 7.94 7.88
C LEU A 323 -4.81 7.80 7.84
N ALA A 324 -4.12 7.57 8.97
CA ALA A 324 -2.68 7.29 8.97
C ALA A 324 -2.35 6.01 8.19
N ARG A 325 -3.14 4.94 8.39
CA ARG A 325 -3.01 3.68 7.64
C ARG A 325 -3.30 3.83 6.14
N MET A 326 -4.28 4.67 5.76
CA MET A 326 -4.51 5.06 4.36
C MET A 326 -3.30 5.82 3.80
N GLY A 327 -2.77 6.79 4.55
CA GLY A 327 -1.61 7.60 4.16
C GLY A 327 -0.39 6.74 3.85
N ALA A 328 -0.06 5.78 4.71
CA ALA A 328 1.07 4.86 4.52
C ALA A 328 0.95 3.99 3.25
N VAL A 329 -0.26 3.55 2.87
CA VAL A 329 -0.49 2.80 1.62
C VAL A 329 -0.34 3.71 0.40
N VAL A 330 -0.85 4.95 0.50
CA VAL A 330 -0.90 5.90 -0.62
C VAL A 330 0.46 6.55 -0.91
N ASP A 331 1.19 7.00 0.12
CA ASP A 331 2.58 7.49 -0.02
C ASP A 331 3.44 6.46 -0.72
N VAL A 332 3.53 5.24 -0.16
CA VAL A 332 4.41 4.20 -0.69
C VAL A 332 4.06 3.82 -2.13
N TYR A 333 2.77 3.82 -2.50
CA TYR A 333 2.36 3.62 -3.88
C TYR A 333 2.89 4.72 -4.81
N ASP A 334 2.64 5.99 -4.47
CA ASP A 334 3.03 7.13 -5.29
C ASP A 334 4.56 7.30 -5.37
N ALA A 335 5.24 7.02 -4.26
CA ALA A 335 6.67 7.07 -4.10
C ALA A 335 7.41 6.11 -5.04
N VAL A 336 6.92 4.87 -5.22
CA VAL A 336 7.58 3.89 -6.08
C VAL A 336 7.14 3.98 -7.55
N THR A 337 5.93 4.47 -7.82
CA THR A 337 5.38 4.61 -9.19
C THR A 337 5.76 5.91 -9.89
N SER A 338 6.38 6.86 -9.18
CA SER A 338 6.92 8.10 -9.74
C SER A 338 8.42 8.00 -10.03
N ASP A 339 8.90 8.68 -11.08
CA ASP A 339 10.33 8.93 -11.29
C ASP A 339 10.85 9.97 -10.27
N ARG A 340 11.99 9.68 -9.64
CA ARG A 340 12.72 10.59 -8.72
C ARG A 340 14.17 10.73 -9.19
N SER A 341 14.93 11.65 -8.60
CA SER A 341 16.34 11.91 -8.98
C SER A 341 17.28 10.70 -8.92
N TYR A 342 16.94 9.69 -8.11
CA TYR A 342 17.74 8.48 -7.86
C TYR A 342 16.90 7.18 -7.93
N HIS A 343 15.63 7.25 -8.32
CA HIS A 343 14.72 6.09 -8.45
C HIS A 343 13.95 6.18 -9.76
N ARG A 344 13.85 5.06 -10.49
CA ARG A 344 13.04 4.95 -11.70
C ARG A 344 11.69 4.34 -11.35
N ALA A 345 10.61 4.96 -11.80
CA ALA A 345 9.24 4.49 -11.61
C ALA A 345 9.12 2.98 -11.91
N ILE A 346 8.61 2.21 -10.94
CA ILE A 346 8.15 0.84 -11.22
C ILE A 346 6.72 0.91 -11.79
N PRO A 347 6.31 -0.01 -12.67
CA PRO A 347 4.94 -0.03 -13.17
C PRO A 347 3.92 -0.06 -12.03
N PRO A 348 2.78 0.67 -12.12
CA PRO A 348 1.68 0.62 -11.15
C PRO A 348 1.32 -0.79 -10.66
N THR A 349 1.33 -1.75 -11.59
CA THR A 349 0.95 -3.14 -11.38
C THR A 349 2.01 -3.95 -10.61
N ALA A 350 3.26 -3.48 -10.57
CA ALA A 350 4.31 -3.99 -9.68
C ALA A 350 4.16 -3.39 -8.27
N ALA A 351 3.81 -2.10 -8.16
CA ALA A 351 3.54 -1.45 -6.88
C ALA A 351 2.34 -2.07 -6.15
N LEU A 352 1.22 -2.30 -6.84
CA LEU A 352 0.05 -2.97 -6.25
C LEU A 352 0.37 -4.39 -5.76
N LYS A 353 1.25 -5.13 -6.45
CA LYS A 353 1.75 -6.43 -6.00
C LYS A 353 2.67 -6.33 -4.78
N MET A 354 3.52 -5.31 -4.71
CA MET A 354 4.38 -5.04 -3.56
C MET A 354 3.56 -4.70 -2.30
N LEU A 355 2.50 -3.89 -2.44
CA LEU A 355 1.56 -3.58 -1.35
C LEU A 355 0.85 -4.84 -0.84
N LEU A 356 0.29 -5.65 -1.75
CA LEU A 356 -0.32 -6.94 -1.38
C LEU A 356 0.68 -7.89 -0.68
N ALA A 357 1.92 -7.99 -1.17
CA ALA A 357 2.96 -8.81 -0.56
C ALA A 357 3.49 -8.28 0.79
N SER A 358 3.12 -7.05 1.16
CA SER A 358 3.48 -6.40 2.43
C SER A 358 2.27 -6.22 3.36
N ALA A 359 1.08 -6.71 2.96
CA ALA A 359 -0.13 -6.63 3.75
C ALA A 359 -0.04 -7.49 5.03
N ASN A 360 -0.75 -7.08 6.07
CA ASN A 360 -0.72 -7.62 7.45
C ASN A 360 0.63 -7.54 8.19
N ALA A 361 1.71 -7.11 7.53
CA ALA A 361 2.98 -6.77 8.18
C ALA A 361 3.25 -5.26 8.17
N HIS A 362 3.30 -4.65 6.99
CA HIS A 362 3.50 -3.20 6.86
C HIS A 362 2.15 -2.47 6.81
N PHE A 363 1.21 -3.00 6.02
CA PHE A 363 -0.04 -2.33 5.65
C PHE A 363 -1.30 -3.12 6.05
N ASP A 364 -2.38 -2.40 6.28
CA ASP A 364 -3.72 -2.93 6.55
C ASP A 364 -4.32 -3.58 5.30
N GLU A 365 -4.57 -4.89 5.34
CA GLU A 365 -5.06 -5.65 4.18
C GLU A 365 -6.42 -5.14 3.65
N PRO A 366 -7.46 -4.89 4.48
CA PRO A 366 -8.68 -4.20 4.05
C PRO A 366 -8.41 -2.88 3.30
N ILE A 367 -7.53 -2.02 3.81
CA ILE A 367 -7.19 -0.74 3.16
C ILE A 367 -6.42 -0.95 1.86
N VAL A 368 -5.45 -1.88 1.80
CA VAL A 368 -4.75 -2.25 0.56
C VAL A 368 -5.73 -2.79 -0.49
N ARG A 369 -6.69 -3.64 -0.10
CA ARG A 369 -7.73 -4.18 -1.01
C ARG A 369 -8.66 -3.08 -1.52
N ALA A 370 -9.06 -2.14 -0.67
CA ALA A 370 -9.83 -0.97 -1.09
C ALA A 370 -9.01 -0.08 -2.04
N PHE A 371 -7.71 0.09 -1.80
CA PHE A 371 -6.83 0.87 -2.67
C PHE A 371 -6.64 0.22 -4.05
N LEU A 372 -6.51 -1.11 -4.14
CA LEU A 372 -6.51 -1.83 -5.41
C LEU A 372 -7.82 -1.64 -6.19
N ALA A 373 -8.97 -1.58 -5.51
CA ALA A 373 -10.25 -1.26 -6.14
C ALA A 373 -10.33 0.22 -6.58
N THR A 374 -9.66 1.12 -5.87
CA THR A 374 -9.61 2.57 -6.12
C THR A 374 -8.79 2.91 -7.37
N VAL A 375 -7.58 2.37 -7.48
CA VAL A 375 -6.69 2.57 -8.65
C VAL A 375 -7.21 1.82 -9.89
N GLY A 376 -8.05 0.81 -9.67
CA GLY A 376 -8.53 -0.12 -10.70
C GLY A 376 -7.59 -1.31 -10.84
N ILE A 377 -8.16 -2.47 -11.22
CA ILE A 377 -7.36 -3.70 -11.38
C ILE A 377 -6.26 -3.49 -12.40
N TYR A 378 -6.58 -2.80 -13.51
CA TYR A 378 -5.73 -2.45 -14.65
C TYR A 378 -5.55 -0.92 -14.73
N PRO A 379 -4.60 -0.30 -14.00
CA PRO A 379 -4.49 1.15 -13.88
C PRO A 379 -4.32 1.87 -15.23
N ASN A 380 -4.87 3.08 -15.37
CA ASN A 380 -4.65 3.94 -16.54
C ASN A 380 -3.14 4.09 -16.83
N GLY A 381 -2.77 4.02 -18.11
CA GLY A 381 -1.36 3.98 -18.53
C GLY A 381 -0.67 2.61 -18.41
N SER A 382 -1.34 1.55 -17.94
CA SER A 382 -0.75 0.20 -17.93
C SER A 382 -0.70 -0.42 -19.34
N LEU A 383 0.40 -1.09 -19.67
CA LEU A 383 0.49 -1.94 -20.86
C LEU A 383 -0.13 -3.32 -20.58
N VAL A 384 -1.10 -3.70 -21.42
CA VAL A 384 -1.88 -4.93 -21.29
C VAL A 384 -1.88 -5.73 -22.60
N LYS A 385 -2.00 -7.06 -22.46
CA LYS A 385 -2.06 -8.01 -23.57
C LYS A 385 -3.43 -8.59 -23.72
N LEU A 386 -4.00 -8.42 -24.91
CA LEU A 386 -5.32 -8.88 -25.25
C LEU A 386 -5.31 -10.31 -25.80
N GLN A 387 -6.40 -11.05 -25.60
CA GLN A 387 -6.58 -12.44 -26.04
C GLN A 387 -6.42 -12.61 -27.56
N SER A 388 -6.74 -11.57 -28.33
CA SER A 388 -6.43 -11.49 -29.77
C SER A 388 -4.94 -11.58 -30.12
N GLY A 389 -4.01 -11.43 -29.17
CA GLY A 389 -2.58 -11.29 -29.42
C GLY A 389 -2.17 -9.86 -29.80
N ARG A 390 -2.92 -8.86 -29.34
CA ARG A 390 -2.63 -7.43 -29.49
C ARG A 390 -2.16 -6.82 -28.17
N LEU A 391 -1.35 -5.78 -28.24
CA LEU A 391 -0.94 -4.97 -27.08
C LEU A 391 -1.67 -3.63 -27.11
N ALA A 392 -2.11 -3.21 -25.93
CA ALA A 392 -2.86 -1.99 -25.73
C ALA A 392 -2.41 -1.28 -24.45
N VAL A 393 -2.58 0.04 -24.40
CA VAL A 393 -2.46 0.82 -23.15
C VAL A 393 -3.85 1.12 -22.61
N VAL A 394 -4.04 1.03 -21.29
CA VAL A 394 -5.31 1.39 -20.66
C VAL A 394 -5.50 2.91 -20.68
N ILE A 395 -6.65 3.38 -21.17
CA ILE A 395 -6.95 4.82 -21.31
C ILE A 395 -8.04 5.32 -20.36
N GLU A 396 -9.06 4.51 -20.04
CA GLU A 396 -10.11 4.87 -19.09
C GLU A 396 -10.65 3.63 -18.35
N GLN A 397 -10.90 3.76 -17.04
CA GLN A 397 -11.48 2.69 -16.22
C GLN A 397 -12.99 2.58 -16.46
N THR A 398 -13.51 1.34 -16.48
CA THR A 398 -14.96 1.08 -16.50
C THR A 398 -15.42 0.72 -15.08
N PRO A 399 -16.06 1.62 -14.30
CA PRO A 399 -16.33 1.38 -12.87
C PRO A 399 -17.24 0.17 -12.61
N GLU A 400 -18.16 -0.12 -13.54
CA GLU A 400 -19.10 -1.24 -13.46
C GLU A 400 -18.50 -2.57 -13.93
N LYS A 401 -17.34 -2.54 -14.61
CA LYS A 401 -16.59 -3.73 -15.06
C LYS A 401 -15.06 -3.51 -14.93
N PRO A 402 -14.47 -3.58 -13.71
CA PRO A 402 -13.04 -3.27 -13.49
C PRO A 402 -12.03 -4.18 -14.23
N LEU A 403 -12.48 -5.31 -14.79
CA LEU A 403 -11.67 -6.20 -15.65
C LEU A 403 -11.74 -5.84 -17.15
N ALA A 404 -12.61 -4.90 -17.52
CA ALA A 404 -12.90 -4.51 -18.90
C ALA A 404 -12.87 -2.98 -19.08
N PRO A 405 -11.69 -2.34 -18.86
CA PRO A 405 -11.49 -0.91 -19.12
C PRO A 405 -11.49 -0.60 -20.62
N GLN A 406 -11.53 0.68 -20.97
CA GLN A 406 -11.22 1.13 -22.33
C GLN A 406 -9.70 1.10 -22.56
N VAL A 407 -9.28 0.59 -23.72
CA VAL A 407 -7.87 0.42 -24.07
C VAL A 407 -7.55 0.93 -25.48
N ARG A 408 -6.43 1.62 -25.64
CA ARG A 408 -5.87 2.01 -26.95
C ARG A 408 -4.92 0.93 -27.45
N VAL A 409 -5.34 0.19 -28.46
CA VAL A 409 -4.56 -0.87 -29.10
C VAL A 409 -3.62 -0.29 -30.14
N PHE A 410 -2.35 -0.67 -30.15
CA PHE A 410 -1.33 -0.06 -31.01
C PHE A 410 -0.29 -1.04 -31.60
N TYR A 411 -0.24 -2.30 -31.15
CA TYR A 411 0.73 -3.28 -31.64
C TYR A 411 0.14 -4.71 -31.69
N SER A 412 0.67 -5.55 -32.57
CA SER A 412 0.26 -6.95 -32.75
C SER A 412 1.44 -7.90 -32.48
N THR A 413 1.33 -8.75 -31.45
CA THR A 413 2.38 -9.74 -31.13
C THR A 413 2.39 -10.92 -32.11
N LYS A 414 1.31 -11.11 -32.87
CA LYS A 414 1.19 -12.15 -33.91
C LYS A 414 1.97 -11.82 -35.19
N SER A 415 2.01 -10.53 -35.55
CA SER A 415 2.71 -10.03 -36.74
C SER A 415 3.98 -9.23 -36.42
N GLN A 416 4.30 -9.08 -35.13
CA GLN A 416 5.45 -8.32 -34.60
C GLN A 416 5.57 -6.90 -35.16
N MET A 417 4.44 -6.26 -35.44
CA MET A 417 4.37 -4.93 -36.06
C MET A 417 3.39 -4.00 -35.32
N PRO A 418 3.64 -2.69 -35.32
CA PRO A 418 2.63 -1.68 -34.99
C PRO A 418 1.38 -1.86 -35.86
N ILE A 419 0.23 -1.47 -35.32
CA ILE A 419 -1.04 -1.40 -36.05
C ILE A 419 -1.63 0.00 -35.96
N THR A 420 -2.57 0.34 -36.82
CA THR A 420 -3.36 1.56 -36.71
C THR A 420 -3.97 1.66 -35.31
N THR A 421 -3.69 2.75 -34.60
CA THR A 421 -4.16 2.96 -33.23
C THR A 421 -5.68 3.00 -33.19
N MET A 422 -6.29 2.18 -32.34
CA MET A 422 -7.74 2.09 -32.18
C MET A 422 -8.11 1.97 -30.70
N ASP A 423 -9.16 2.69 -30.30
CA ASP A 423 -9.68 2.65 -28.94
C ASP A 423 -10.81 1.62 -28.86
N LEU A 424 -10.73 0.70 -27.90
CA LEU A 424 -11.71 -0.36 -27.68
C LEU A 424 -12.27 -0.28 -26.28
N ASP A 425 -13.59 -0.16 -26.16
CA ASP A 425 -14.31 -0.41 -24.91
C ASP A 425 -14.50 -1.93 -24.73
N LEU A 426 -13.62 -2.54 -23.93
CA LEU A 426 -13.71 -3.97 -23.61
C LEU A 426 -14.99 -4.31 -22.84
N SER A 427 -15.70 -3.33 -22.28
CA SER A 427 -16.97 -3.54 -21.58
C SER A 427 -18.10 -3.95 -22.54
N GLN A 428 -18.00 -3.64 -23.83
CA GLN A 428 -18.89 -4.12 -24.90
C GLN A 428 -18.47 -5.50 -25.45
N GLY A 429 -17.31 -6.03 -25.04
CA GLY A 429 -16.73 -7.28 -25.51
C GLY A 429 -15.79 -7.11 -26.71
N GLY A 430 -15.63 -8.18 -27.50
CA GLY A 430 -14.75 -8.22 -28.68
C GLY A 430 -13.28 -8.57 -28.41
N ASP A 431 -12.79 -8.37 -27.19
CA ASP A 431 -11.49 -8.86 -26.72
C ASP A 431 -11.48 -8.98 -25.18
N THR A 432 -10.47 -9.63 -24.59
CA THR A 432 -10.28 -9.69 -23.14
C THR A 432 -8.81 -9.49 -22.75
N ILE A 433 -8.53 -8.94 -21.56
CA ILE A 433 -7.15 -8.82 -21.07
C ILE A 433 -6.69 -10.16 -20.50
N THR A 434 -5.62 -10.71 -21.09
CA THR A 434 -4.96 -11.95 -20.63
C THR A 434 -3.88 -11.71 -19.59
N GLY A 435 -3.36 -10.49 -19.48
CA GLY A 435 -2.40 -10.11 -18.46
C GLY A 435 -1.64 -8.83 -18.78
N TYR A 436 -0.64 -8.56 -17.95
CA TYR A 436 0.29 -7.44 -18.07
C TYR A 436 1.48 -7.76 -18.96
N GLU A 437 1.97 -6.73 -19.64
CA GLU A 437 3.26 -6.74 -20.32
C GLU A 437 4.13 -5.60 -19.78
N ASP A 438 5.45 -5.78 -19.85
CA ASP A 438 6.43 -4.83 -19.31
C ASP A 438 6.91 -3.89 -20.43
N PRO A 439 6.63 -2.58 -20.38
CA PRO A 439 6.99 -1.65 -21.45
C PRO A 439 8.48 -1.61 -21.76
N VAL A 440 9.34 -1.90 -20.77
CA VAL A 440 10.80 -1.91 -20.92
C VAL A 440 11.24 -3.11 -21.76
N LYS A 441 10.57 -4.27 -21.65
CA LYS A 441 10.85 -5.45 -22.48
C LYS A 441 10.45 -5.26 -23.94
N TRP A 442 9.42 -4.45 -24.19
CA TRP A 442 8.93 -4.14 -25.54
C TRP A 442 9.56 -2.87 -26.15
N GLY A 443 10.32 -2.09 -25.36
CA GLY A 443 10.92 -0.82 -25.81
C GLY A 443 9.90 0.31 -26.04
N PHE A 444 8.73 0.26 -25.40
CA PHE A 444 7.64 1.22 -25.64
C PHE A 444 7.61 2.35 -24.61
N GLU A 445 7.64 3.59 -25.09
CA GLU A 445 7.33 4.80 -24.32
C GLU A 445 5.81 5.04 -24.35
N LEU A 446 5.10 4.60 -23.29
CA LEU A 446 3.63 4.57 -23.28
C LEU A 446 2.97 5.96 -23.36
N SER A 447 3.68 7.02 -22.97
CA SER A 447 3.20 8.42 -23.04
C SER A 447 2.65 8.78 -24.42
N LYS A 448 3.31 8.31 -25.48
CA LYS A 448 2.93 8.51 -26.90
C LYS A 448 1.56 7.93 -27.25
N TYR A 449 1.03 7.02 -26.43
CA TYR A 449 -0.27 6.39 -26.62
C TYR A 449 -1.30 6.86 -25.58
N THR A 450 -0.89 7.36 -24.41
CA THR A 450 -1.79 7.92 -23.38
C THR A 450 -2.12 9.40 -23.56
N GLU A 451 -1.37 10.15 -24.38
CA GLU A 451 -1.57 11.59 -24.53
C GLU A 451 -2.95 11.98 -25.10
N ALA A 452 -3.81 12.50 -24.23
CA ALA A 452 -4.47 13.77 -24.52
C ALA A 452 -3.54 14.89 -24.04
N LYS A 453 -2.95 15.66 -24.96
CA LYS A 453 -1.93 16.71 -24.67
C LYS A 453 -2.32 17.59 -23.48
N LEU A 454 -1.33 17.94 -22.65
CA LEU A 454 -1.47 18.76 -21.44
C LEU A 454 -1.97 20.18 -21.74
#